data_AF-A0A2W4NVW5-F1
#
_entry.id   AF-A0A2W4NVW5-F1
#
_cell.length_a   1.000
_cell.length_b   1.000
_cell.length_c   1.000
_cell.angle_alpha   90.00
_cell.angle_beta   90.00
_cell.angle_gamma   90.00
#
_symmetry.space_group_name_H-M   'P 1'
#
loop_
_entity.id
_entity.type
_entity.pdbx_description
1 polymer ?
#
loop_
_entity_poly.entity_id
_entity_poly.type
_entity_poly.pdbx_seq_one_letter_code
_entity_poly.pdbx_strand_id
1 'polypeptide(L)'
;MSLVVLSSALAQYNTGDSQFNIMLAKIDEDASANFTYWKKDMSSRTGVSESKITTWSVEFGFKGGDIYLVIEISKITKRPVDEVAKIYRANRAKGWGAIARELGIKPGSPEFHALKKGAGGQAAHAPRLY
;
A
#
# COMPACT_ATOMS: atom_id res chain seq x y z
N MET A 1 -10.78 -14.61 10.30
CA MET A 1 -9.33 -14.46 10.02
C MET A 1 -8.54 -15.04 11.19
N SER A 2 -7.57 -15.93 10.96
CA SER A 2 -6.72 -16.48 12.04
C SER A 2 -5.55 -15.55 12.38
N LEU A 3 -5.13 -15.57 13.63
CA LEU A 3 -4.03 -14.76 14.20
C LEU A 3 -2.73 -14.81 13.35
N VAL A 4 -2.46 -15.95 12.71
CA VAL A 4 -1.25 -16.23 11.91
C VAL A 4 -1.16 -15.38 10.63
N VAL A 5 -2.29 -15.06 9.99
CA VAL A 5 -2.33 -14.25 8.76
C VAL A 5 -2.04 -12.78 9.08
N LEU A 6 -2.49 -12.30 10.23
CA LEU A 6 -2.19 -10.95 10.73
C LEU A 6 -0.71 -10.80 11.06
N SER A 7 -0.10 -11.76 11.75
CA SER A 7 1.33 -11.69 12.12
C SER A 7 2.27 -11.62 10.92
N SER A 8 1.97 -12.34 9.84
CA SER A 8 2.79 -12.36 8.62
C SER A 8 2.62 -11.11 7.76
N ALA A 9 1.41 -10.54 7.69
CA ALA A 9 1.18 -9.24 7.04
C ALA A 9 1.83 -8.08 7.80
N LEU A 10 1.81 -8.10 9.14
CA LEU A 10 2.49 -7.09 9.97
C LEU A 10 4.01 -7.12 9.79
N ALA A 11 4.58 -8.32 9.67
CA ALA A 11 6.01 -8.50 9.42
C ALA A 11 6.42 -8.06 8.01
N GLN A 12 5.53 -8.17 7.01
CA GLN A 12 5.83 -7.79 5.63
C GLN A 12 6.14 -6.29 5.49
N TYR A 13 5.30 -5.43 6.07
CA TYR A 13 5.39 -3.99 5.82
C TYR A 13 6.50 -3.31 6.62
N ASN A 14 6.67 -3.69 7.89
CA ASN A 14 7.72 -3.20 8.78
C ASN A 14 7.90 -1.66 8.71
N THR A 15 6.80 -0.91 8.78
CA THR A 15 6.83 0.58 8.67
C THR A 15 7.35 1.28 9.92
N GLY A 16 7.59 0.54 11.01
CA GLY A 16 7.88 1.10 12.33
C GLY A 16 6.65 1.53 13.14
N ASP A 17 5.44 1.46 12.59
CA ASP A 17 4.18 1.75 13.29
C ASP A 17 3.21 0.56 13.16
N SER A 18 2.82 -0.03 14.29
CA SER A 18 1.99 -1.23 14.32
C SER A 18 0.59 -0.98 13.75
N GLN A 19 -0.02 0.16 14.06
CA GLN A 19 -1.35 0.51 13.58
C GLN A 19 -1.33 0.74 12.06
N PHE A 20 -0.28 1.35 11.53
CA PHE A 20 -0.12 1.53 10.09
C PHE A 20 0.05 0.17 9.39
N ASN A 21 0.84 -0.74 9.96
CA ASN A 21 0.94 -2.10 9.43
C ASN A 21 -0.42 -2.84 9.45
N ILE A 22 -1.26 -2.65 10.49
CA ILE A 22 -2.63 -3.20 10.53
C ILE A 22 -3.49 -2.63 9.41
N MET A 23 -3.43 -1.32 9.16
CA MET A 23 -4.19 -0.69 8.07
C MET A 23 -3.78 -1.24 6.71
N LEU A 24 -2.48 -1.42 6.46
CA LEU A 24 -1.96 -1.99 5.22
C LEU A 24 -2.40 -3.45 5.04
N ALA A 25 -2.37 -4.25 6.11
CA ALA A 25 -2.87 -5.62 6.08
C ALA A 25 -4.39 -5.68 5.79
N LYS A 26 -5.16 -4.71 6.28
CA LYS A 26 -6.59 -4.61 5.95
C LYS A 26 -6.82 -4.23 4.49
N ILE A 27 -6.01 -3.32 3.95
CA ILE A 27 -6.04 -2.99 2.52
C ILE A 27 -5.73 -4.23 1.67
N ASP A 28 -4.80 -5.09 2.09
CA ASP A 28 -4.52 -6.37 1.42
C ASP A 28 -5.74 -7.29 1.41
N GLU A 29 -6.41 -7.41 2.55
CA GLU A 29 -7.64 -8.21 2.67
C GLU A 29 -8.71 -7.68 1.71
N ASP A 30 -9.00 -6.38 1.74
CA ASP A 30 -10.01 -5.75 0.89
C ASP A 30 -9.71 -5.96 -0.60
N ALA A 31 -8.45 -5.75 -0.99
CA ALA A 31 -7.98 -5.97 -2.35
C ALA A 31 -8.12 -7.43 -2.78
N SER A 32 -7.85 -8.38 -1.88
CA SER A 32 -7.97 -9.81 -2.16
C SER A 32 -9.42 -10.30 -2.20
N ALA A 33 -10.30 -9.72 -1.38
CA ALA A 33 -11.69 -10.12 -1.28
C ALA A 33 -12.52 -9.68 -2.51
N ASN A 34 -12.26 -8.48 -3.03
CA ASN A 34 -12.91 -7.99 -4.25
C ASN A 34 -11.98 -7.09 -5.07
N PHE A 35 -11.01 -7.72 -5.74
CA PHE A 35 -10.02 -7.01 -6.52
C PHE A 35 -10.64 -6.12 -7.61
N THR A 36 -11.72 -6.58 -8.26
CA THR A 36 -12.41 -5.80 -9.31
C THR A 36 -12.93 -4.47 -8.78
N TYR A 37 -13.66 -4.49 -7.66
CA TYR A 37 -14.17 -3.27 -7.04
C TYR A 37 -13.03 -2.40 -6.50
N TRP A 38 -12.11 -3.01 -5.74
CA TRP A 38 -11.01 -2.31 -5.09
C TRP A 38 -10.12 -1.58 -6.10
N LYS A 39 -9.79 -2.24 -7.22
CA LYS A 39 -9.01 -1.66 -8.33
C LYS A 39 -9.73 -0.45 -8.94
N LYS A 40 -11.05 -0.53 -9.14
CA LYS A 40 -11.85 0.56 -9.69
C LYS A 40 -11.89 1.77 -8.74
N ASP A 41 -12.11 1.53 -7.44
CA ASP A 41 -12.08 2.58 -6.42
C ASP A 41 -10.69 3.25 -6.35
N MET A 42 -9.63 2.44 -6.28
CA MET A 42 -8.25 2.92 -6.27
C MET A 42 -7.94 3.77 -7.51
N SER A 43 -8.33 3.31 -8.70
CA SER A 43 -8.17 4.04 -9.95
C SER A 43 -8.89 5.39 -9.92
N SER A 44 -10.16 5.40 -9.50
CA SER A 44 -10.98 6.60 -9.41
C SER A 44 -10.41 7.65 -8.44
N ARG A 45 -9.85 7.23 -7.31
CA ARG A 45 -9.35 8.15 -6.26
C ARG A 45 -7.97 8.69 -6.56
N THR A 46 -7.16 7.92 -7.27
CA THR A 46 -5.73 8.23 -7.43
C THR A 46 -5.37 8.69 -8.83
N GLY A 47 -6.23 8.42 -9.82
CA GLY A 47 -5.96 8.66 -11.24
C GLY A 47 -5.03 7.63 -11.89
N VAL A 48 -4.59 6.61 -11.14
CA VAL A 48 -3.78 5.52 -11.67
C VAL A 48 -4.67 4.52 -12.42
N SER A 49 -4.35 4.23 -13.68
CA SER A 49 -5.22 3.36 -14.50
C SER A 49 -5.39 1.96 -13.91
N GLU A 50 -6.59 1.39 -14.08
CA GLU A 50 -6.89 0.01 -13.68
C GLU A 50 -5.93 -1.02 -14.30
N SER A 51 -5.50 -0.79 -15.55
CA SER A 51 -4.52 -1.64 -16.22
C SER A 51 -3.18 -1.66 -15.48
N LYS A 52 -2.70 -0.50 -15.01
CA LYS A 52 -1.45 -0.41 -14.25
C LYS A 52 -1.54 -1.11 -12.90
N ILE A 53 -2.65 -0.91 -12.19
CA ILE A 53 -2.94 -1.61 -10.92
C ILE A 53 -2.98 -3.13 -11.14
N THR A 54 -3.57 -3.57 -12.26
CA THR A 54 -3.61 -4.99 -12.64
C THR A 54 -2.21 -5.54 -12.89
N THR A 55 -1.36 -4.84 -13.65
CA THR A 55 0.04 -5.25 -13.86
C THR A 55 0.81 -5.36 -12.54
N TRP A 56 0.69 -4.37 -11.64
CA TRP A 56 1.37 -4.45 -10.34
C TRP A 56 0.91 -5.63 -9.49
N SER A 57 -0.40 -5.89 -9.45
CA SER A 57 -0.96 -7.00 -8.69
C SER A 57 -0.60 -8.36 -9.31
N VAL A 58 -0.94 -8.55 -10.58
CA VAL A 58 -0.89 -9.86 -11.25
C VAL A 58 0.52 -10.21 -11.73
N GLU A 59 1.22 -9.26 -12.35
CA GLU A 59 2.55 -9.54 -12.93
C GLU A 59 3.67 -9.34 -11.90
N PHE A 60 3.57 -8.31 -11.05
CA PHE A 60 4.64 -8.02 -10.07
C PHE A 60 4.38 -8.61 -8.69
N GLY A 61 3.17 -9.13 -8.44
CA GLY A 61 2.79 -9.75 -7.17
C GLY A 61 2.64 -8.75 -6.03
N PHE A 62 2.38 -7.47 -6.32
CA PHE A 62 2.18 -6.45 -5.29
C PHE A 62 0.82 -6.67 -4.61
N LYS A 63 0.81 -6.61 -3.29
CA LYS A 63 -0.46 -6.64 -2.55
C LYS A 63 -1.15 -5.27 -2.54
N GLY A 64 -2.37 -5.20 -2.03
CA GLY A 64 -3.13 -3.95 -1.97
C GLY A 64 -2.40 -2.84 -1.22
N GLY A 65 -1.78 -3.16 -0.08
CA GLY A 65 -0.99 -2.24 0.72
C GLY A 65 0.30 -1.80 0.03
N ASP A 66 0.95 -2.69 -0.73
CA ASP A 66 2.11 -2.33 -1.56
C ASP A 66 1.71 -1.31 -2.65
N ILE A 67 0.61 -1.56 -3.36
CA ILE A 67 0.08 -0.67 -4.40
C ILE A 67 -0.29 0.69 -3.79
N TYR A 68 -0.95 0.69 -2.63
CA TYR A 68 -1.23 1.91 -1.89
C TYR A 68 0.04 2.72 -1.59
N LEU A 69 1.07 2.08 -1.04
CA LEU A 69 2.33 2.74 -0.70
C LEU A 69 3.05 3.27 -1.94
N VAL A 70 3.11 2.51 -3.03
CA VAL A 70 3.66 2.98 -4.31
C VAL A 70 3.01 4.30 -4.74
N ILE A 71 1.68 4.35 -4.72
CA ILE A 71 0.91 5.51 -5.20
C ILE A 71 1.09 6.71 -4.25
N GLU A 72 0.92 6.53 -2.95
CA GLU A 72 0.97 7.66 -2.02
C GLU A 72 2.39 8.21 -1.82
N ILE A 73 3.40 7.35 -1.81
CA ILE A 73 4.80 7.79 -1.77
C ILE A 73 5.13 8.58 -3.05
N SER A 74 4.65 8.14 -4.21
CA SER A 74 4.80 8.90 -5.46
C SER A 74 4.23 10.31 -5.36
N LYS A 75 3.01 10.46 -4.83
CA LYS A 75 2.37 11.78 -4.63
C LYS A 75 3.17 12.67 -3.67
N ILE A 76 3.55 12.14 -2.50
CA ILE A 76 4.26 12.87 -1.46
C ILE A 76 5.64 13.34 -1.94
N THR A 77 6.38 12.43 -2.58
CA THR A 77 7.75 12.70 -3.04
C THR A 77 7.81 13.39 -4.40
N LYS A 78 6.64 13.59 -5.04
CA LYS A 78 6.50 14.12 -6.41
C LYS A 78 7.32 13.34 -7.44
N ARG A 79 7.46 12.03 -7.23
CA ARG A 79 8.14 11.12 -8.16
C ARG A 79 7.13 10.42 -9.06
N PRO A 80 7.49 10.05 -10.31
CA PRO A 80 6.64 9.22 -11.15
C PRO A 80 6.25 7.92 -10.45
N VAL A 81 4.97 7.53 -10.54
CA VAL A 81 4.47 6.34 -9.82
C VAL A 81 5.15 5.05 -10.27
N ASP A 82 5.52 4.98 -11.55
CA ASP A 82 6.26 3.83 -12.12
C ASP A 82 7.70 3.76 -11.60
N GLU A 83 8.31 4.91 -11.26
CA GLU A 83 9.63 4.94 -10.63
C GLU A 83 9.57 4.32 -9.23
N VAL A 84 8.58 4.69 -8.42
CA VAL A 84 8.40 4.14 -7.07
C VAL A 84 8.06 2.65 -7.13
N ALA A 85 7.20 2.23 -8.06
CA ALA A 85 6.90 0.82 -8.31
C ALA A 85 8.17 0.02 -8.67
N LYS A 86 9.02 0.56 -9.54
CA LYS A 86 10.29 -0.06 -9.94
C LYS A 86 11.27 -0.16 -8.76
N ILE A 87 11.39 0.89 -7.95
CA ILE A 87 12.23 0.90 -6.75
C ILE A 87 11.76 -0.17 -5.77
N TYR A 88 10.46 -0.26 -5.50
CA TYR A 88 9.90 -1.29 -4.63
C TYR A 88 10.17 -2.69 -5.18
N ARG A 89 9.85 -2.94 -6.45
CA ARG A 89 10.07 -4.24 -7.09
C ARG A 89 11.52 -4.73 -6.94
N ALA A 90 12.48 -3.84 -7.15
CA ALA A 90 13.90 -4.16 -7.06
C ALA A 90 14.40 -4.37 -5.62
N ASN A 91 13.73 -3.78 -4.62
CA ASN A 91 14.20 -3.72 -3.24
C ASN A 91 13.24 -4.36 -2.23
N ARG A 92 12.20 -5.08 -2.66
CA ARG A 92 11.10 -5.57 -1.80
C ARG A 92 11.57 -6.34 -0.56
N ALA A 93 12.70 -7.03 -0.63
CA ALA A 93 13.30 -7.74 0.51
C ALA A 93 13.71 -6.83 1.68
N LYS A 94 13.94 -5.53 1.44
CA LYS A 94 14.24 -4.55 2.50
C LYS A 94 13.02 -4.16 3.34
N GLY A 95 11.80 -4.43 2.84
CA GLY A 95 10.56 -3.95 3.44
C GLY A 95 10.31 -2.46 3.25
N TRP A 96 9.07 -2.04 3.50
CA TRP A 96 8.64 -0.67 3.21
C TRP A 96 9.23 0.38 4.14
N GLY A 97 9.52 0.06 5.40
CA GLY A 97 10.17 1.00 6.32
C GLY A 97 11.53 1.50 5.79
N ALA A 98 12.34 0.60 5.22
CA ALA A 98 13.63 0.97 4.64
C ALA A 98 13.47 1.76 3.33
N ILE A 99 12.59 1.31 2.44
CA ILE A 99 12.36 1.92 1.12
C ILE A 99 11.75 3.32 1.27
N ALA A 100 10.73 3.49 2.12
CA ALA A 100 10.11 4.79 2.38
C ALA A 100 11.14 5.78 2.92
N ARG A 101 12.04 5.34 3.81
CA ARG A 101 13.13 6.17 4.33
C ARG A 101 14.13 6.57 3.25
N GLU A 102 14.53 5.65 2.36
CA GLU A 102 15.38 5.93 1.20
C GLU A 102 14.72 6.96 0.24
N LEU A 103 13.39 6.95 0.17
CA LEU A 103 12.59 7.91 -0.60
C LEU A 103 12.29 9.23 0.14
N GLY A 104 12.82 9.40 1.35
CA GLY A 104 12.72 10.64 2.14
C GLY A 104 11.58 10.68 3.16
N ILE A 105 10.81 9.61 3.30
CA ILE A 105 9.71 9.51 4.28
C ILE A 105 10.22 8.80 5.53
N LYS A 106 10.56 9.59 6.55
CA LYS A 106 11.08 9.07 7.82
C LYS A 106 9.91 8.77 8.77
N PRO A 107 9.99 7.70 9.58
CA PRO A 107 9.02 7.47 10.65
C PRO A 107 8.84 8.73 11.51
N GLY A 108 7.58 9.12 11.75
CA GLY A 108 7.22 10.31 12.52
C GLY A 108 7.33 11.65 11.78
N SER A 109 7.73 11.67 10.50
CA SER A 109 7.70 12.90 9.71
C SER A 109 6.25 13.30 9.33
N PRO A 110 6.00 14.58 8.97
CA PRO A 110 4.69 15.00 8.46
C PRO A 110 4.19 14.15 7.29
N GLU A 111 5.09 13.75 6.40
CA GLU A 111 4.81 12.86 5.26
C GLU A 111 4.40 11.46 5.71
N PHE A 112 5.06 10.91 6.74
CA PHE A 112 4.69 9.63 7.31
C PHE A 112 3.30 9.68 7.97
N HIS A 113 2.98 10.76 8.67
CA HIS A 113 1.64 10.96 9.21
C HIS A 113 0.58 11.10 8.10
N ALA A 114 0.91 11.75 6.98
CA ALA A 114 0.04 11.83 5.82
C ALA A 114 -0.23 10.43 5.21
N LEU A 115 0.81 9.60 5.05
CA LEU A 115 0.66 8.19 4.65
C LEU A 115 -0.27 7.44 5.60
N LYS A 116 -0.04 7.51 6.91
CA LYS A 116 -0.87 6.78 7.88
C LYS A 116 -2.33 7.23 7.82
N LYS A 117 -2.59 8.53 7.69
CA LYS A 117 -3.95 9.07 7.58
C LYS A 117 -4.66 8.59 6.32
N GLY A 118 -3.97 8.57 5.17
CA GLY A 118 -4.52 8.05 3.91
C GLY A 118 -4.87 6.56 4.02
N ALA A 119 -4.01 5.76 4.65
CA ALA A 119 -4.21 4.33 4.83
C ALA A 119 -5.44 4.04 5.69
N GLY A 120 -5.66 4.84 6.75
CA GLY A 120 -6.87 4.74 7.56
C GLY A 120 -8.15 5.04 6.77
N GLY A 121 -8.11 6.03 5.88
CA GLY A 121 -9.23 6.34 4.99
C GLY A 121 -9.53 5.21 4.00
N GLN A 122 -8.50 4.59 3.43
CA GLN A 122 -8.67 3.48 2.49
C GLN A 122 -9.16 2.20 3.19
N ALA A 123 -8.54 1.84 4.32
CA ALA A 123 -8.92 0.67 5.12
C ALA A 123 -10.33 0.80 5.74
N ALA A 124 -10.89 2.01 5.80
CA ALA A 124 -12.26 2.25 6.23
C ALA A 124 -13.29 2.12 5.09
N HIS A 125 -12.86 2.14 3.83
CA HIS A 125 -13.75 2.18 2.67
C HIS A 125 -14.08 0.79 2.09
N ALA A 126 -13.66 -0.29 2.74
CA ALA A 126 -14.06 -1.64 2.40
C ALA A 126 -15.60 -1.75 2.33
N PRO A 127 -16.19 -2.10 1.18
CA PRO A 127 -17.62 -2.31 1.11
C PRO A 127 -17.97 -3.47 2.04
N ARG A 128 -18.88 -3.22 2.99
CA ARG A 128 -19.52 -4.31 3.72
C ARG A 128 -20.31 -5.10 2.69
N LEU A 129 -19.86 -6.31 2.38
CA LEU A 129 -20.61 -7.25 1.55
C LEU A 129 -21.97 -7.46 2.23
N TYR A 130 -23.03 -7.01 1.57
CA TYR A 130 -24.42 -7.35 1.88
C TYR A 130 -24.85 -8.51 0.98
#